data_AF-A0A165PX97-F1
#
_entry.id   AF-A0A165PX97-F1
#
_cell.length_a   1.000
_cell.length_b   1.000
_cell.length_c   1.000
_cell.angle_alpha   90.00
_cell.angle_beta   90.00
_cell.angle_gamma   90.00
#
_symmetry.space_group_name_H-M   'P 1'
#
loop_
_entity.id
_entity.type
_entity.pdbx_description
1 polymer ?
#
loop_
_entity_poly.entity_id
_entity_poly.type
_entity_poly.pdbx_seq_one_letter_code
_entity_poly.pdbx_strand_id
1 'polypeptide(L)'
;MIDNIFTYLPELPGIFMILLGWLLLYWSKKGDEWMYESGGPGVFTNITWIRNTFGEKTAKRYNVLISWGVIVVGVLFVLIGILMRFM
;
A
#
# COMPACT_ATOMS: atom_id res chain seq x y z
N MET A 1 17.30 18.42 -20.75
CA MET A 1 15.90 18.47 -20.29
C MET A 1 15.52 17.03 -20.02
N ILE A 2 15.50 16.61 -18.75
CA ILE A 2 14.97 15.27 -18.43
C ILE A 2 13.47 15.44 -18.52
N ASP A 3 12.95 15.07 -19.68
CA ASP A 3 11.53 14.88 -19.91
C ASP A 3 11.06 13.79 -18.95
N ASN A 4 10.67 14.21 -17.75
CA ASN A 4 10.21 13.31 -16.71
C ASN A 4 8.99 12.55 -17.25
N ILE A 5 9.07 11.22 -17.22
CA ILE A 5 7.94 10.34 -17.59
C ILE A 5 6.65 10.72 -16.85
N PHE A 6 6.78 11.29 -15.65
CA PHE A 6 5.69 11.81 -14.83
C PHE A 6 4.94 12.99 -15.45
N THR A 7 5.53 13.72 -16.39
CA THR A 7 4.86 14.81 -17.12
C THR A 7 3.98 14.27 -18.26
N TYR A 8 4.39 13.15 -18.88
CA TYR A 8 3.64 12.50 -19.97
C TYR A 8 2.58 11.52 -19.47
N LEU A 9 2.79 11.00 -18.25
CA LEU A 9 1.91 10.04 -17.59
C LEU A 9 1.81 10.37 -16.09
N PRO A 10 1.11 11.45 -15.73
CA PRO A 10 0.96 11.88 -14.35
C PRO A 10 0.19 10.87 -13.48
N GLU A 11 -0.51 9.91 -14.09
CA GLU A 11 -1.26 8.86 -13.40
C GLU A 11 -0.35 7.73 -12.85
N LEU A 12 0.87 7.61 -13.40
CA LEU A 12 1.79 6.50 -13.16
C LEU A 12 2.18 6.30 -11.67
N PRO A 13 2.44 7.35 -10.87
CA PRO A 13 2.67 7.20 -9.42
C PRO A 13 1.48 6.59 -8.69
N GLY A 14 0.25 6.99 -9.07
CA GLY A 14 -0.98 6.47 -8.48
C GLY A 14 -1.19 5.00 -8.83
N ILE A 15 -0.94 4.62 -10.09
CA ILE A 15 -1.00 3.22 -10.54
C ILE A 15 -0.01 2.35 -9.76
N PHE A 16 1.22 2.84 -9.57
CA PHE A 16 2.22 2.12 -8.79
C PHE A 16 1.79 1.94 -7.32
N MET A 17 1.23 2.98 -6.70
CA MET A 17 0.66 2.87 -5.34
C MET A 17 -0.49 1.86 -5.26
N ILE A 18 -1.38 1.81 -6.25
CA ILE A 18 -2.48 0.82 -6.27
C ILE A 18 -1.92 -0.60 -6.36
N LEU A 19 -0.94 -0.84 -7.24
CA LEU A 19 -0.30 -2.16 -7.37
C LEU A 19 0.41 -2.58 -6.07
N LEU A 20 1.13 -1.65 -5.45
CA LEU A 20 1.75 -1.88 -4.14
C LEU A 20 0.69 -2.20 -3.08
N GLY A 21 -0.38 -1.41 -3.00
CA GLY A 21 -1.48 -1.64 -2.07
C GLY A 21 -2.21 -2.97 -2.28
N TRP A 22 -2.35 -3.42 -3.53
CA TRP A 22 -2.87 -4.75 -3.87
C TRP A 22 -1.94 -5.88 -3.43
N LEU A 23 -0.63 -5.70 -3.63
CA LEU A 23 0.37 -6.64 -3.16
C LEU A 23 0.30 -6.78 -1.63
N LEU A 24 0.22 -5.65 -0.92
CA LEU A 24 0.06 -5.60 0.53
C LEU A 24 -1.26 -6.23 0.98
N LEU A 25 -2.37 -6.01 0.25
CA LEU A 25 -3.66 -6.59 0.58
C LEU A 25 -3.66 -8.11 0.38
N TYR A 26 -3.07 -8.59 -0.71
CA TYR A 26 -2.90 -10.01 -0.99
C TYR A 26 -2.08 -10.69 0.10
N TRP A 27 -0.95 -10.08 0.46
CA TRP A 27 -0.10 -10.50 1.56
C TRP A 27 -0.80 -10.44 2.92
N SER A 28 -1.64 -9.43 3.16
CA SER A 28 -2.41 -9.33 4.42
C SER A 28 -3.49 -10.42 4.54
N LYS A 29 -4.12 -10.82 3.43
CA LYS A 29 -5.19 -11.83 3.42
C LYS A 29 -4.66 -13.26 3.36
N LYS A 30 -3.58 -13.49 2.60
CA LYS A 30 -2.99 -14.81 2.36
C LYS A 30 -1.79 -15.12 3.25
N GLY A 31 -1.26 -14.11 3.94
CA GLY A 31 0.04 -14.14 4.60
C GLY A 31 0.19 -15.30 5.57
N ASP A 32 1.13 -16.18 5.21
CA ASP A 32 1.77 -17.14 6.09
C ASP A 32 2.37 -16.44 7.34
N GLU A 33 2.65 -17.24 8.38
CA GLU A 33 3.16 -16.79 9.67
C GLU A 33 4.40 -15.87 9.57
N TRP A 34 5.27 -16.06 8.56
CA TRP A 34 6.49 -15.27 8.33
C TRP A 34 6.27 -13.76 8.08
N MET A 35 5.07 -13.36 7.65
CA MET A 35 4.73 -11.92 7.48
C MET A 35 4.31 -11.25 8.79
N TYR A 36 3.98 -12.05 9.81
CA TYR A 36 3.62 -11.60 11.15
C TYR A 36 4.74 -11.88 12.15
N GLU A 37 5.73 -12.70 11.77
CA GLU A 37 6.95 -12.94 12.52
C GLU A 37 7.94 -11.78 12.38
N SER A 38 8.65 -11.52 13.47
CA SER A 38 9.74 -10.56 13.56
C SER A 38 10.86 -10.96 12.60
N GLY A 39 10.87 -10.40 11.39
CA GLY A 39 11.88 -10.65 10.37
C GLY A 39 11.39 -10.66 8.92
N GLY A 40 10.07 -10.73 8.68
CA GLY A 40 9.51 -10.50 7.35
C GLY A 40 9.84 -9.09 6.82
N PRO A 41 9.83 -8.85 5.50
CA PRO A 41 10.12 -7.55 4.92
C PRO A 41 9.22 -6.53 5.60
N GLY A 42 9.87 -5.68 6.41
CA GLY A 42 9.25 -4.85 7.43
C GLY A 42 8.48 -3.68 6.83
N VAL A 43 7.51 -3.95 5.97
CA VAL A 43 6.58 -2.93 5.50
C VAL A 43 5.71 -2.43 6.67
N PHE A 44 5.62 -3.22 7.74
CA PHE A 44 4.93 -2.85 8.95
C PHE A 44 5.71 -3.31 10.20
N THR A 45 6.85 -2.68 10.46
CA THR A 45 7.63 -2.82 11.71
C THR A 45 6.77 -2.64 12.98
N ASN A 46 5.60 -2.01 12.87
CA ASN A 46 4.67 -1.80 13.98
C ASN A 46 3.63 -2.93 14.18
N ILE A 47 3.54 -3.92 13.29
CA ILE A 47 2.62 -5.07 13.47
C ILE A 47 3.02 -5.89 14.68
N THR A 48 4.30 -6.12 14.90
CA THR A 48 4.77 -7.01 15.98
C THR A 48 4.33 -6.46 17.33
N TRP A 49 4.38 -5.14 17.50
CA TRP A 49 3.85 -4.46 18.67
C TRP A 49 2.32 -4.60 18.75
N ILE A 50 1.58 -4.31 17.67
CA ILE A 50 0.11 -4.46 17.65
C ILE A 50 -0.33 -5.90 17.93
N ARG A 51 0.40 -6.89 17.40
CA ARG A 51 0.16 -8.32 17.63
C ARG A 51 0.36 -8.68 19.11
N ASN A 52 1.45 -8.21 19.70
CA ASN A 52 1.78 -8.51 21.10
C ASN A 52 0.84 -7.77 22.09
N THR A 53 0.31 -6.60 21.72
CA THR A 53 -0.56 -5.79 22.58
C THR A 53 -2.06 -6.07 22.39
N PHE A 54 -2.52 -6.31 21.16
CA PHE A 54 -3.94 -6.42 20.81
C PHE A 54 -4.32 -7.77 20.18
N GLY A 55 -3.36 -8.69 20.04
CA GLY A 55 -3.56 -10.01 19.45
C GLY A 55 -3.47 -10.04 17.92
N GLU A 56 -3.20 -11.22 17.38
CA GLU A 56 -2.97 -11.47 15.96
C GLU A 56 -4.16 -11.12 15.07
N LYS A 57 -5.39 -11.38 15.54
CA LYS A 57 -6.62 -11.08 14.81
C LYS A 57 -6.80 -9.58 14.56
N THR A 58 -6.38 -8.75 15.51
CA THR A 58 -6.44 -7.29 15.40
C THR A 58 -5.36 -6.78 14.45
N ALA A 59 -4.14 -7.31 14.55
CA ALA A 59 -3.04 -7.00 13.64
C ALA A 59 -3.38 -7.30 12.16
N LYS A 60 -3.99 -8.48 11.89
CA LYS A 60 -4.44 -8.84 10.53
C LYS A 60 -5.46 -7.85 9.96
N ARG A 61 -6.44 -7.42 10.78
CA ARG A 61 -7.43 -6.40 10.36
C ARG A 61 -6.78 -5.05 10.08
N TYR A 62 -5.81 -4.66 10.91
CA TYR A 62 -5.10 -3.40 10.75
C TYR A 62 -4.29 -3.36 9.44
N ASN A 63 -3.62 -4.45 9.08
CA ASN A 63 -2.91 -4.56 7.80
C ASN A 63 -3.84 -4.44 6.59
N VAL A 64 -5.00 -5.10 6.65
CA VAL A 64 -6.01 -4.98 5.60
C VAL A 64 -6.47 -3.54 5.47
N LEU A 65 -6.72 -2.84 6.58
CA LEU A 65 -7.09 -1.42 6.58
C LEU A 65 -6.01 -0.52 5.98
N ILE A 66 -4.74 -0.70 6.36
CA ILE A 66 -3.64 0.10 5.80
C ILE A 66 -3.49 -0.19 4.30
N SER A 67 -3.57 -1.45 3.88
CA SER A 67 -3.49 -1.83 2.47
C SER A 67 -4.58 -1.15 1.65
N TRP A 68 -5.82 -1.12 2.17
CA TRP A 68 -6.90 -0.33 1.57
C TRP A 68 -6.62 1.17 1.56
N GLY A 69 -6.03 1.72 2.64
CA GLY A 69 -5.62 3.11 2.70
C GLY A 69 -4.63 3.48 1.57
N VAL A 70 -3.61 2.64 1.34
CA VAL A 70 -2.64 2.82 0.25
C VAL A 70 -3.33 2.77 -1.12
N ILE A 71 -4.26 1.83 -1.32
CA ILE A 71 -5.04 1.73 -2.57
C ILE A 71 -5.87 3.00 -2.79
N VAL A 72 -6.59 3.48 -1.77
CA VAL A 72 -7.44 4.68 -1.88
C VAL A 72 -6.59 5.91 -2.21
N VAL A 73 -5.45 6.08 -1.54
CA VAL A 73 -4.51 7.17 -1.86
C VAL A 73 -4.01 7.04 -3.30
N GLY A 74 -3.62 5.83 -3.73
CA GLY A 74 -3.22 5.58 -5.11
C GLY A 74 -4.30 5.96 -6.13
N VAL A 75 -5.56 5.62 -5.88
CA VAL A 75 -6.69 6.02 -6.73
C VAL A 75 -6.84 7.54 -6.80
N LEU A 76 -6.72 8.25 -5.67
CA LEU A 76 -6.75 9.72 -5.66
C LEU A 76 -5.64 10.32 -6.52
N PHE A 77 -4.41 9.78 -6.43
CA PHE A 77 -3.30 10.21 -7.26
C PHE A 77 -3.54 9.95 -8.76
N VAL A 78 -4.18 8.81 -9.11
CA VAL A 78 -4.60 8.56 -10.49
C VAL A 78 -5.61 9.61 -10.96
N LEU A 79 -6.63 9.92 -10.15
CA LEU A 79 -7.64 10.93 -10.49
C LEU A 79 -7.03 12.32 -10.67
N ILE A 80 -6.09 12.71 -9.80
CA ILE A 80 -5.35 13.96 -9.93
C ILE A 80 -4.51 13.96 -11.22
N GLY A 81 -3.82 12.85 -11.52
CA GLY A 81 -3.04 12.74 -12.77
C GLY A 81 -3.93 12.86 -14.02
N ILE A 82 -5.09 12.20 -14.02
CA ILE A 82 -6.07 12.32 -15.11
C ILE A 82 -6.54 13.78 -15.24
N LEU A 83 -6.86 14.44 -14.12
CA LEU A 83 -7.27 15.85 -14.14
C LEU A 83 -6.18 16.75 -14.73
N MET A 84 -4.92 16.54 -14.35
CA MET A 84 -3.77 17.29 -14.87
C MET A 84 -3.54 17.07 -16.36
N ARG A 85 -3.97 15.94 -16.93
CA ARG A 85 -3.89 15.68 -18.38
C ARG A 85 -4.90 16.53 -19.17
N PHE A 86 -6.00 16.96 -18.55
CA PHE A 86 -7.06 17.74 -19.21
C PHE A 86 -6.98 19.25 -18.97
N MET A 87 -6.13 19.71 -18.03
CA MET A 87 -5.84 21.13 -17.77
C MET A 87 -4.63 21.60 -18.56
#